data_AF-A0A3D0X3D3-F1
#
_entry.id   AF-A0A3D0X3D3-F1
#
_cell.length_a   1.000
_cell.length_b   1.000
_cell.length_c   1.000
_cell.angle_alpha   90.00
_cell.angle_beta   90.00
_cell.angle_gamma   90.00
#
_symmetry.space_group_name_H-M   'P 1'
#
loop_
_entity.id
_entity.type
_entity.pdbx_description
1 polymer ?
#
loop_
_entity_poly.entity_id
_entity_poly.type
_entity_poly.pdbx_seq_one_letter_code
_entity_poly.pdbx_strand_id
1 'polypeptide(L)'
;MAQTAGIALVVKGQLGTSPISSVPYALSLIMPLTFGQTTLAVNILFLLGQIVLLGRKFHKVQFLQAPVNVIVASFIDFFMALFADVMPTDYVWKMALLLIGTTLIAFGVAMQVIANVLMLSGEGIVYAITQTFHFDFGKVKTVFDCSFVLTGVTLCLLYLPSIEGVREGTLISAVVTGYIARWFIHHLSYVDDKGIMHFRIGGEKI
;
A
#
# COMPACT_ATOMS: atom_id res chain seq x y z
N MET A 1 -1.70 11.51 -1.11
CA MET A 1 -3.00 11.96 -0.56
C MET A 1 -4.14 10.99 -0.91
N ALA A 2 -4.48 10.77 -2.20
CA ALA A 2 -5.56 9.84 -2.55
C ALA A 2 -5.37 8.42 -1.98
N GLN A 3 -4.17 7.86 -2.14
CA GLN A 3 -3.82 6.54 -1.58
C GLN A 3 -4.02 6.46 -0.07
N THR A 4 -3.54 7.46 0.69
CA THR A 4 -3.61 7.49 2.15
C THR A 4 -5.04 7.70 2.66
N ALA A 5 -5.86 8.48 1.94
CA ALA A 5 -7.29 8.58 2.22
C ALA A 5 -8.00 7.24 1.99
N GLY A 6 -7.67 6.55 0.89
CA GLY A 6 -8.21 5.23 0.61
C GLY A 6 -7.83 4.18 1.65
N ILE A 7 -6.58 4.17 2.11
CA ILE A 7 -6.11 3.32 3.22
C ILE A 7 -6.97 3.55 4.48
N ALA A 8 -7.18 4.80 4.86
CA ALA A 8 -7.99 5.13 6.05
C ALA A 8 -9.46 4.69 5.89
N LEU A 9 -10.07 4.89 4.72
CA LEU A 9 -11.45 4.44 4.45
C LEU A 9 -11.59 2.92 4.49
N VAL A 10 -10.63 2.17 3.93
CA VAL A 10 -10.64 0.71 3.98
C VAL A 10 -10.60 0.21 5.43
N VAL A 11 -9.69 0.77 6.24
CA VAL A 11 -9.59 0.45 7.68
C VAL A 11 -10.88 0.78 8.41
N LYS A 12 -11.42 2.00 8.21
CA LYS A 12 -12.68 2.43 8.82
C LYS A 12 -13.90 1.64 8.32
N GLY A 13 -13.81 1.02 7.15
CA GLY A 13 -14.81 0.09 6.63
C GLY A 13 -14.95 -1.22 7.42
N GLN A 14 -14.00 -1.56 8.31
CA GLN A 14 -14.02 -2.73 9.20
C GLN A 14 -14.16 -4.11 8.52
N LEU A 15 -14.04 -4.18 7.19
CA LEU A 15 -14.01 -5.44 6.43
C LEU A 15 -12.59 -5.95 6.18
N GLY A 16 -11.58 -5.23 6.65
CA GLY A 16 -10.18 -5.62 6.53
C GLY A 16 -9.30 -4.46 6.12
N THR A 17 -8.08 -4.79 5.74
CA THR A 17 -7.03 -3.86 5.29
C THR A 17 -6.42 -4.35 3.98
N SER A 18 -5.64 -3.50 3.31
CA SER A 18 -4.77 -4.00 2.24
C SER A 18 -3.72 -4.97 2.82
N PRO A 19 -3.29 -6.02 2.10
CA PRO A 19 -2.36 -7.02 2.62
C PRO A 19 -1.09 -6.42 3.24
N ILE A 20 -0.49 -5.44 2.57
CA ILE A 20 0.73 -4.77 3.06
C ILE A 20 0.48 -3.90 4.32
N SER A 21 -0.75 -3.44 4.52
CA SER A 21 -1.16 -2.67 5.69
C SER A 21 -1.56 -3.52 6.89
N SER A 22 -1.71 -4.84 6.75
CA SER A 22 -2.20 -5.70 7.82
C SER A 22 -1.26 -5.72 9.04
N VAL A 23 0.05 -5.77 8.83
CA VAL A 23 1.05 -5.71 9.91
C VAL A 23 1.09 -4.35 10.62
N PRO A 24 1.29 -3.20 9.93
CA PRO A 24 1.32 -1.92 10.61
C PRO A 24 0.00 -1.61 11.32
N TYR A 25 -1.14 -2.01 10.76
CA TYR A 25 -2.43 -1.84 11.43
C TYR A 25 -2.51 -2.67 12.71
N ALA A 26 -2.17 -3.95 12.67
CA ALA A 26 -2.13 -4.79 13.88
C ALA A 26 -1.18 -4.22 14.94
N LEU A 27 0.01 -3.77 14.55
CA LEU A 27 0.97 -3.11 15.46
C LEU A 27 0.39 -1.84 16.09
N SER A 28 -0.39 -1.05 15.35
CA SER A 28 -1.01 0.19 15.85
C SER A 28 -2.09 -0.07 16.91
N LEU A 29 -2.64 -1.29 16.95
CA LEU A 29 -3.60 -1.71 17.97
C LEU A 29 -2.91 -2.29 19.22
N ILE A 30 -1.68 -2.77 19.08
CA ILE A 30 -0.91 -3.43 20.15
C ILE A 30 0.02 -2.44 20.87
N MET A 31 0.61 -1.51 20.13
CA MET A 31 1.56 -0.51 20.64
C MET A 31 0.87 0.85 20.84
N PRO A 32 1.38 1.72 21.73
CA PRO A 32 0.90 3.09 21.88
C PRO A 32 1.41 3.99 20.74
N LEU A 33 1.28 3.53 19.50
CA LEU A 33 1.73 4.18 18.28
C LEU A 33 0.55 4.31 17.31
N THR A 34 0.51 5.40 16.57
CA THR A 34 -0.51 5.62 15.55
C THR A 34 -0.32 4.68 14.36
N PHE A 35 -1.36 4.57 13.52
CA PHE A 35 -1.27 3.77 12.31
C PHE A 35 -0.26 4.35 11.30
N GLY A 36 -0.14 5.68 11.22
CA GLY A 36 0.91 6.35 10.47
C GLY A 36 2.31 6.00 10.99
N GLN A 37 2.53 6.06 12.31
CA GLN A 37 3.83 5.76 12.93
C GLN A 37 4.29 4.32 12.72
N THR A 38 3.39 3.36 12.88
CA THR A 38 3.68 1.94 12.62
C THR A 38 3.92 1.66 11.15
N THR A 39 3.17 2.32 10.25
CA THR A 39 3.42 2.28 8.80
C THR A 39 4.78 2.86 8.44
N LEU A 40 5.18 3.99 9.06
CA LEU A 40 6.49 4.58 8.89
C LEU A 40 7.59 3.61 9.32
N ALA A 41 7.46 3.00 10.50
CA ALA A 41 8.43 2.04 11.01
C ALA A 41 8.63 0.86 10.04
N VAL A 42 7.54 0.25 9.57
CA VAL A 42 7.58 -0.83 8.58
C VAL A 42 8.22 -0.38 7.27
N ASN A 43 7.87 0.81 6.76
CA ASN A 43 8.46 1.34 5.54
C ASN A 43 9.96 1.64 5.66
N ILE A 44 10.43 2.10 6.83
CA ILE A 44 11.86 2.25 7.09
C ILE A 44 12.56 0.89 7.13
N LEU A 45 11.95 -0.14 7.73
CA LEU A 45 12.50 -1.50 7.69
C LEU A 45 12.61 -2.02 6.25
N PHE A 46 11.63 -1.73 5.39
CA PHE A 46 11.71 -2.06 3.97
C PHE A 46 12.84 -1.31 3.25
N LEU A 47 13.01 -0.02 3.52
CA LEU A 47 14.11 0.77 2.95
C LEU A 47 15.47 0.19 3.37
N LEU A 48 15.64 -0.17 4.64
CA LEU A 48 16.85 -0.82 5.13
C LEU A 48 17.06 -2.19 4.47
N GLY A 49 16.00 -2.99 4.34
CA GLY A 49 16.03 -4.27 3.62
C GLY A 49 16.45 -4.11 2.17
N GLN A 50 15.96 -3.09 1.46
CA GLN A 50 16.39 -2.77 0.09
C GLN A 50 17.88 -2.45 0.04
N ILE A 51 18.40 -1.65 0.97
CA ILE A 51 19.83 -1.30 1.04
C ILE A 51 20.68 -2.56 1.24
N VAL A 52 20.27 -3.46 2.14
CA VAL A 52 20.99 -4.71 2.42
C VAL A 52 20.95 -5.65 1.21
N LEU A 53 19.79 -5.83 0.58
CA LEU A 53 19.60 -6.77 -0.54
C LEU A 53 20.27 -6.30 -1.84
N LEU A 54 20.20 -5.01 -2.16
CA LEU A 54 20.74 -4.45 -3.40
C LEU A 54 22.21 -4.04 -3.26
N GLY A 55 22.66 -3.68 -2.06
CA GLY A 55 24.02 -3.23 -1.79
C GLY A 55 24.46 -2.13 -2.76
N ARG A 56 25.46 -2.42 -3.61
CA ARG A 56 25.99 -1.47 -4.61
C ARG A 56 25.01 -1.12 -5.73
N LYS A 57 23.97 -1.93 -5.96
CA LYS A 57 22.92 -1.67 -6.95
C LYS A 57 21.83 -0.73 -6.42
N PHE A 58 21.90 -0.31 -5.15
CA PHE A 58 20.92 0.58 -4.56
C PHE A 58 21.06 2.00 -5.14
N HIS A 59 20.04 2.46 -5.86
CA HIS A 59 20.03 3.80 -6.44
C HIS A 59 19.85 4.85 -5.34
N LYS A 60 20.75 5.84 -5.29
CA LYS A 60 20.73 6.91 -4.27
C LYS A 60 19.42 7.71 -4.24
N VAL A 61 18.69 7.79 -5.36
CA VAL A 61 17.36 8.43 -5.42
C VAL A 61 16.36 7.79 -4.45
N GLN A 62 16.50 6.49 -4.14
CA GLN A 62 15.61 5.77 -3.23
C GLN A 62 15.76 6.22 -1.76
N PHE A 63 16.82 6.96 -1.41
CA PHE A 63 16.88 7.61 -0.08
C PHE A 63 15.77 8.66 0.11
N LEU A 64 15.24 9.23 -0.98
CA LEU A 64 14.06 10.11 -0.93
C LEU A 64 12.80 9.36 -0.45
N GLN A 65 12.80 8.02 -0.40
CA GLN A 65 11.70 7.27 0.21
C GLN A 65 11.55 7.64 1.69
N ALA A 66 12.64 7.94 2.42
CA ALA A 66 12.55 8.27 3.85
C ALA A 66 11.68 9.52 4.13
N PRO A 67 11.96 10.71 3.55
CA PRO A 67 11.09 11.87 3.75
C PRO A 67 9.68 11.67 3.16
N VAL A 68 9.56 10.97 2.03
CA VAL A 68 8.24 10.65 1.44
C VAL A 68 7.42 9.77 2.38
N ASN A 69 8.02 8.78 3.03
CA ASN A 69 7.35 7.89 3.97
C ASN A 69 6.87 8.65 5.21
N VAL A 70 7.63 9.66 5.69
CA VAL A 70 7.17 10.54 6.78
C VAL A 70 5.93 11.31 6.35
N ILE A 71 5.92 11.89 5.14
CA ILE A 71 4.75 12.60 4.60
C ILE A 71 3.56 11.65 4.48
N VAL A 72 3.75 10.47 3.91
CA VAL A 72 2.70 9.43 3.75
C VAL A 72 2.14 9.03 5.11
N ALA A 73 2.99 8.77 6.10
CA ALA A 73 2.59 8.42 7.46
C ALA A 73 1.75 9.53 8.12
N SER A 74 2.17 10.78 8.03
CA SER A 74 1.41 11.92 8.53
C SER A 74 0.04 12.04 7.86
N PHE A 75 -0.04 11.79 6.56
CA PHE A 75 -1.33 11.79 5.85
C PHE A 75 -2.23 10.62 6.25
N ILE A 76 -1.67 9.45 6.56
CA ILE A 76 -2.47 8.33 7.09
C ILE A 76 -3.14 8.76 8.40
N ASP A 77 -2.38 9.32 9.34
CA ASP A 77 -2.95 9.77 10.62
C ASP A 77 -3.95 10.90 10.45
N PHE A 78 -3.66 11.85 9.56
CA PHE A 78 -4.60 12.91 9.20
C PHE A 78 -5.93 12.36 8.69
N PHE A 79 -5.92 11.40 7.76
CA PHE A 79 -7.16 10.82 7.23
C PHE A 79 -7.85 9.88 8.22
N MET A 80 -7.09 9.20 9.09
CA MET A 80 -7.66 8.40 10.19
C MET A 80 -8.42 9.28 11.18
N ALA A 81 -7.90 10.49 11.46
CA ALA A 81 -8.58 11.49 12.28
C ALA A 81 -9.77 12.12 11.54
N LEU A 82 -9.60 12.45 10.26
CA LEU A 82 -10.68 13.04 9.44
C LEU A 82 -11.88 12.09 9.30
N PHE A 83 -11.63 10.78 9.21
CA PHE A 83 -12.66 9.75 9.15
C PHE A 83 -12.91 9.09 10.51
N ALA A 84 -12.61 9.78 11.61
CA ALA A 84 -12.78 9.24 12.96
C ALA A 84 -14.22 8.74 13.19
N ASP A 85 -15.20 9.54 12.79
CA ASP A 85 -16.64 9.32 12.98
C ASP A 85 -17.27 8.31 11.99
N VAL A 86 -16.48 7.81 11.02
CA VAL A 86 -16.96 6.82 10.06
C VAL A 86 -16.98 5.44 10.72
N MET A 87 -18.14 5.06 11.25
CA MET A 87 -18.38 3.74 11.86
C MET A 87 -19.59 3.06 11.19
N PRO A 88 -19.40 2.41 10.02
CA PRO A 88 -20.49 1.74 9.32
C PRO A 88 -21.05 0.58 10.14
N THR A 89 -22.36 0.58 10.39
CA THR A 89 -23.07 -0.55 11.02
C THR A 89 -23.49 -1.59 9.99
N ASP A 90 -24.03 -1.12 8.86
CA ASP A 90 -24.56 -1.99 7.81
C ASP A 90 -23.47 -2.57 6.92
N TYR A 91 -23.59 -3.86 6.61
CA TYR A 91 -22.63 -4.56 5.75
C TYR A 91 -22.52 -3.93 4.35
N VAL A 92 -23.65 -3.44 3.80
CA VAL A 92 -23.66 -2.74 2.51
C VAL A 92 -22.79 -1.48 2.56
N TRP A 93 -22.88 -0.73 3.67
CA TRP A 93 -22.08 0.48 3.84
C TRP A 93 -20.61 0.19 4.06
N LYS A 94 -20.30 -0.87 4.81
CA LYS A 94 -18.94 -1.40 4.94
C LYS A 94 -18.34 -1.75 3.57
N MET A 95 -19.09 -2.43 2.71
CA MET A 95 -18.66 -2.81 1.36
C MET A 95 -18.47 -1.59 0.46
N ALA A 96 -19.37 -0.60 0.52
CA ALA A 96 -19.24 0.64 -0.24
C ALA A 96 -17.95 1.40 0.13
N LEU A 97 -17.66 1.53 1.43
CA LEU A 97 -16.42 2.16 1.91
C LEU A 97 -15.17 1.38 1.48
N LEU A 98 -15.22 0.04 1.53
CA LEU A 98 -14.14 -0.81 1.03
C LEU A 98 -13.87 -0.55 -0.46
N LEU A 99 -14.91 -0.48 -1.30
CA LEU A 99 -14.77 -0.27 -2.75
C LEU A 99 -14.27 1.14 -3.07
N ILE A 100 -14.81 2.17 -2.41
CA ILE A 100 -14.36 3.56 -2.58
C ILE A 100 -12.90 3.69 -2.15
N GLY A 101 -12.56 3.19 -0.96
CA GLY A 101 -11.21 3.22 -0.43
C GLY A 101 -10.22 2.46 -1.31
N THR A 102 -10.61 1.27 -1.77
CA THR A 102 -9.81 0.46 -2.72
C THR A 102 -9.58 1.19 -4.04
N THR A 103 -10.59 1.89 -4.56
CA THR A 103 -10.46 2.68 -5.80
C THR A 103 -9.48 3.83 -5.61
N LEU A 104 -9.52 4.54 -4.48
CA LEU A 104 -8.57 5.61 -4.16
C LEU A 104 -7.15 5.10 -3.97
N ILE A 105 -6.98 3.93 -3.34
CA ILE A 105 -5.68 3.24 -3.23
C ILE A 105 -5.15 2.94 -4.63
N ALA A 106 -5.95 2.26 -5.46
CA ALA A 106 -5.58 1.87 -6.81
C ALA A 106 -5.22 3.07 -7.70
N PHE A 107 -6.00 4.15 -7.60
CA PHE A 107 -5.71 5.41 -8.27
C PHE A 107 -4.36 5.98 -7.84
N GLY A 108 -4.12 6.07 -6.52
CA GLY A 108 -2.85 6.56 -5.99
C GLY A 108 -1.64 5.71 -6.42
N VAL A 109 -1.78 4.38 -6.42
CA VAL A 109 -0.76 3.46 -6.94
C VAL A 109 -0.52 3.68 -8.44
N ALA A 110 -1.58 3.79 -9.25
CA ALA A 110 -1.45 4.05 -10.68
C ALA A 110 -0.70 5.35 -10.95
N MET A 111 -1.05 6.44 -10.25
CA MET A 111 -0.33 7.71 -10.38
C MET A 111 1.16 7.60 -10.03
N GLN A 112 1.50 6.83 -8.99
CA GLN A 112 2.90 6.60 -8.61
C GLN A 112 3.66 5.82 -9.67
N VAL A 113 3.03 4.78 -10.24
CA VAL A 113 3.61 3.98 -11.32
C VAL A 113 3.84 4.84 -12.57
N ILE A 114 2.87 5.67 -12.95
CA ILE A 114 2.99 6.53 -14.14
C ILE A 114 4.02 7.64 -13.93
N ALA A 115 4.10 8.22 -12.73
CA ALA A 115 5.10 9.24 -12.43
C ALA A 115 6.54 8.70 -12.54
N ASN A 116 6.75 7.40 -12.26
CA ASN A 116 8.04 6.69 -12.40
C ASN A 116 9.25 7.38 -11.73
N VAL A 117 9.02 8.28 -10.76
CA VAL A 117 10.09 9.02 -10.08
C VAL A 117 10.63 8.24 -8.88
N LEU A 118 9.75 7.63 -8.10
CA LEU A 118 10.11 6.96 -6.85
C LEU A 118 9.12 5.84 -6.54
N MET A 119 9.66 4.64 -6.32
CA MET A 119 8.87 3.49 -5.91
C MET A 119 8.71 3.51 -4.40
N LEU A 120 7.48 3.35 -3.90
CA LEU A 120 7.22 3.24 -2.47
C LEU A 120 7.96 2.06 -1.87
N SER A 121 8.34 2.17 -0.60
CA SER A 121 9.19 1.18 0.08
C SER A 121 8.60 -0.24 0.08
N GLY A 122 7.28 -0.36 0.10
CA GLY A 122 6.57 -1.65 -0.01
C GLY A 122 6.79 -2.38 -1.33
N GLU A 123 6.65 -1.69 -2.45
CA GLU A 123 6.97 -2.27 -3.77
C GLU A 123 8.49 -2.35 -3.98
N GLY A 124 9.23 -1.40 -3.40
CA GLY A 124 10.69 -1.32 -3.40
C GLY A 124 11.35 -2.58 -2.88
N ILE A 125 10.89 -3.11 -1.73
CA ILE A 125 11.47 -4.32 -1.14
C ILE A 125 11.17 -5.56 -1.97
N VAL A 126 9.96 -5.69 -2.51
CA VAL A 126 9.58 -6.80 -3.42
C VAL A 126 10.45 -6.76 -4.67
N TYR A 127 10.63 -5.59 -5.26
CA TYR A 127 11.53 -5.41 -6.39
C TYR A 127 12.97 -5.78 -6.04
N ALA A 128 13.49 -5.32 -4.89
CA ALA A 128 14.84 -5.67 -4.44
C ALA A 128 15.03 -7.19 -4.33
N ILE A 129 14.07 -7.90 -3.74
CA ILE A 129 14.09 -9.37 -3.65
C ILE A 129 14.11 -9.98 -5.07
N THR A 130 13.28 -9.50 -5.99
CA THR A 130 13.23 -10.05 -7.35
C THR A 130 14.53 -9.83 -8.12
N GLN A 131 15.19 -8.69 -7.92
CA GLN A 131 16.49 -8.39 -8.55
C GLN A 131 17.64 -9.20 -7.95
N THR A 132 17.59 -9.48 -6.65
CA THR A 132 18.64 -10.23 -5.95
C THR A 132 18.54 -11.74 -6.21
N PHE A 133 17.32 -12.28 -6.27
CA PHE A 133 17.07 -13.73 -6.43
C PHE A 133 16.59 -14.15 -7.82
N HIS A 134 16.40 -13.21 -8.75
CA HIS A 134 15.94 -13.46 -10.12
C HIS A 134 14.58 -14.17 -10.22
N PHE A 135 13.68 -13.89 -9.28
CA PHE A 135 12.32 -14.42 -9.27
C PHE A 135 11.33 -13.47 -9.98
N ASP A 136 10.19 -14.04 -10.41
CA ASP A 136 9.08 -13.27 -10.98
C ASP A 136 8.50 -12.28 -9.96
N PHE A 137 8.38 -11.01 -10.34
CA PHE A 137 7.83 -9.95 -9.49
C PHE A 137 6.45 -10.29 -8.92
N GLY A 138 5.55 -10.80 -9.77
CA GLY A 138 4.21 -11.17 -9.32
C GLY A 138 4.21 -12.26 -8.24
N LYS A 139 5.06 -13.29 -8.38
CA LYS A 139 5.14 -14.38 -7.40
C LYS A 139 5.71 -13.89 -6.07
N VAL A 140 6.79 -13.11 -6.11
CA VAL A 140 7.39 -12.54 -4.89
C VAL A 140 6.40 -11.61 -4.19
N LYS A 141 5.68 -10.78 -4.95
CA LYS A 141 4.65 -9.90 -4.39
C LYS A 141 3.56 -10.68 -3.67
N THR A 142 3.03 -11.74 -4.29
CA THR A 142 1.99 -12.56 -3.67
C THR A 142 2.49 -13.22 -2.39
N VAL A 143 3.69 -13.82 -2.40
CA VAL A 143 4.28 -14.45 -1.20
C VAL A 143 4.49 -13.41 -0.10
N PHE A 144 5.00 -12.22 -0.46
CA PHE A 144 5.22 -11.12 0.47
C PHE A 144 3.91 -10.64 1.10
N ASP A 145 2.88 -10.39 0.30
CA ASP A 145 1.56 -9.98 0.78
C ASP A 145 0.92 -11.04 1.68
N CYS A 146 1.00 -12.32 1.31
CA CYS A 146 0.53 -13.42 2.14
C CYS A 146 1.29 -13.48 3.47
N SER A 147 2.61 -13.28 3.46
CA SER A 147 3.42 -13.26 4.69
C SER A 147 3.02 -12.13 5.62
N PHE A 148 2.66 -10.96 5.06
CA PHE A 148 2.17 -9.82 5.82
C PHE A 148 0.80 -10.09 6.45
N VAL A 149 -0.13 -10.65 5.67
CA VAL A 149 -1.45 -11.04 6.18
C VAL A 149 -1.32 -12.06 7.31
N LEU A 150 -0.51 -13.10 7.12
CA LEU A 150 -0.28 -14.13 8.14
C LEU A 150 0.38 -13.56 9.40
N THR A 151 1.35 -12.66 9.24
CA THR A 151 2.01 -11.99 10.38
C THR A 151 1.02 -11.10 11.13
N GLY A 152 0.18 -10.33 10.41
CA GLY A 152 -0.88 -9.52 11.02
C GLY A 152 -1.87 -10.36 11.83
N VAL A 153 -2.36 -11.46 11.25
CA VAL A 153 -3.25 -12.42 11.95
C VAL A 153 -2.57 -13.00 13.19
N THR A 154 -1.31 -13.41 13.07
CA THR A 154 -0.54 -13.97 14.20
C THR A 154 -0.38 -12.96 15.32
N LEU A 155 -0.06 -11.70 15.00
CA LEU A 155 0.03 -10.62 15.98
C LEU A 155 -1.32 -10.37 16.68
N CYS A 156 -2.43 -10.34 15.94
CA CYS A 156 -3.75 -10.21 16.55
C CYS A 156 -4.06 -11.38 17.49
N LEU A 157 -3.81 -12.62 17.08
CA LEU A 157 -4.09 -13.80 17.91
C LEU A 157 -3.25 -13.86 19.21
N LEU A 158 -2.05 -13.30 19.20
CA LEU A 158 -1.15 -13.31 20.37
C LEU A 158 -1.44 -12.18 21.35
N TYR A 159 -1.90 -11.02 20.87
CA TYR A 159 -1.96 -9.79 21.67
C TYR A 159 -3.35 -9.13 21.75
N LEU A 160 -4.31 -9.50 20.90
CA LEU A 160 -5.63 -8.91 20.83
C LEU A 160 -6.74 -9.96 21.09
N PRO A 161 -7.92 -9.56 21.59
CA PRO A 161 -9.03 -10.48 21.84
C PRO A 161 -9.71 -10.99 20.56
N SER A 162 -9.49 -10.32 19.42
CA SER A 162 -10.09 -10.62 18.12
C SER A 162 -9.09 -10.36 16.98
N ILE A 163 -9.33 -11.00 15.83
CA ILE A 163 -8.59 -10.71 14.61
C ILE A 163 -9.13 -9.40 14.04
N GLU A 164 -8.37 -8.32 14.22
CA GLU A 164 -8.70 -6.99 13.71
C GLU A 164 -7.95 -6.71 12.40
N GLY A 165 -8.64 -6.11 11.43
CA GLY A 165 -8.03 -5.65 10.18
C GLY A 165 -7.68 -6.71 9.13
N VAL A 166 -7.90 -8.00 9.39
CA VAL A 166 -7.79 -9.07 8.38
C VAL A 166 -9.09 -9.86 8.31
N ARG A 167 -9.79 -9.71 7.19
CA ARG A 167 -11.14 -10.25 6.96
C ARG A 167 -11.38 -10.47 5.46
N GLU A 168 -12.60 -10.84 5.07
CA GLU A 168 -13.02 -11.03 3.69
C GLU A 168 -12.71 -9.82 2.78
N GLY A 169 -12.80 -8.61 3.31
CA GLY A 169 -12.47 -7.38 2.59
C GLY A 169 -10.99 -7.22 2.28
N THR A 170 -10.08 -7.88 3.01
CA THR A 170 -8.65 -7.93 2.65
C THR A 170 -8.44 -8.70 1.35
N LEU A 171 -9.13 -9.83 1.17
CA LEU A 171 -9.07 -10.58 -0.08
C LEU A 171 -9.72 -9.82 -1.23
N ILE A 172 -10.91 -9.24 -0.99
CA ILE A 172 -11.63 -8.45 -1.99
C ILE A 172 -10.79 -7.25 -2.42
N SER A 173 -10.25 -6.47 -1.47
CA SER A 173 -9.43 -5.31 -1.79
C SER A 173 -8.15 -5.70 -2.53
N ALA A 174 -7.49 -6.81 -2.19
CA ALA A 174 -6.31 -7.28 -2.92
C ALA A 174 -6.60 -7.52 -4.42
N VAL A 175 -7.71 -8.21 -4.73
CA VAL A 175 -8.10 -8.50 -6.12
C VAL A 175 -8.55 -7.23 -6.84
N VAL A 176 -9.43 -6.45 -6.22
CA VAL A 176 -10.04 -5.26 -6.83
C VAL A 176 -9.00 -4.15 -7.03
N THR A 177 -8.09 -3.93 -6.07
CA THR A 177 -7.02 -2.92 -6.20
C THR A 177 -6.17 -3.20 -7.44
N GLY A 178 -5.76 -4.45 -7.66
CA GLY A 178 -4.93 -4.82 -8.80
C GLY A 178 -5.62 -4.60 -10.14
N TYR A 179 -6.89 -4.97 -10.24
CA TYR A 179 -7.68 -4.74 -11.45
C TYR A 179 -7.89 -3.26 -11.75
N ILE A 180 -8.30 -2.47 -10.75
CA ILE A 180 -8.55 -1.03 -10.90
C ILE A 180 -7.24 -0.28 -11.20
N ALA A 181 -6.13 -0.65 -10.56
CA ALA A 181 -4.84 0.00 -10.82
C ALA A 181 -4.40 -0.21 -12.27
N ARG A 182 -4.55 -1.43 -12.81
CA ARG A 182 -4.29 -1.72 -14.24
C ARG A 182 -5.20 -0.91 -15.16
N TRP A 183 -6.48 -0.79 -14.80
CA TRP A 183 -7.43 0.03 -15.56
C TRP A 183 -7.00 1.50 -15.61
N PHE A 184 -6.63 2.10 -14.47
CA PHE A 184 -6.14 3.47 -14.42
C PHE A 184 -4.84 3.65 -15.22
N ILE A 185 -3.87 2.74 -15.07
CA ILE A 185 -2.62 2.80 -15.83
C ILE A 185 -2.91 2.76 -17.33
N HIS A 186 -3.75 1.83 -17.79
CA HIS A 186 -4.08 1.71 -19.22
C HIS A 186 -4.77 2.97 -19.79
N HIS A 187 -5.62 3.65 -19.02
CA HIS A 187 -6.38 4.81 -19.51
C HIS A 187 -5.64 6.15 -19.33
N LEU A 188 -4.81 6.27 -18.30
CA LEU A 188 -4.12 7.51 -17.94
C LEU A 188 -2.66 7.55 -18.40
N SER A 189 -2.14 6.47 -18.98
CA SER A 189 -0.77 6.43 -19.48
C SER A 189 -0.67 6.01 -20.93
N TYR A 190 0.45 6.39 -21.54
CA TYR A 190 0.88 5.84 -22.82
C TYR A 190 2.36 5.46 -22.70
N VAL A 191 2.80 4.54 -23.54
CA VAL A 191 4.20 4.10 -23.60
C VAL A 191 4.86 4.83 -24.76
N ASP A 192 5.95 5.56 -24.51
CA ASP A 192 6.77 6.19 -25.54
C ASP A 192 7.60 5.13 -26.29
N ASP A 193 8.17 5.49 -27.44
CA ASP A 193 8.99 4.62 -28.30
C ASP A 193 10.21 4.02 -27.57
N LYS A 194 10.60 4.62 -26.44
CA LYS A 194 11.68 4.15 -25.54
C LYS A 194 11.21 3.17 -24.45
N GLY A 195 9.93 2.79 -24.43
CA GLY A 195 9.35 1.89 -23.42
C GLY A 195 9.07 2.55 -22.07
N ILE A 196 9.14 3.89 -21.97
CA ILE A 196 8.86 4.64 -20.74
C ILE A 196 7.36 4.99 -20.70
N MET A 197 6.73 4.86 -19.54
CA MET A 197 5.33 5.27 -19.34
C MET A 197 5.25 6.78 -19.05
N HIS A 198 4.38 7.47 -19.78
CA HIS A 198 4.10 8.90 -19.66
C HIS A 198 2.61 9.12 -19.35
N PHE A 199 2.30 10.22 -18.67
CA PHE A 199 0.93 10.59 -18.32
C PHE A 199 0.19 11.16 -19.54
N ARG A 200 -1.05 10.71 -19.78
CA ARG A 200 -1.88 11.12 -20.92
C ARG A 200 -2.89 12.18 -20.48
N ILE A 201 -2.62 13.46 -20.77
CA ILE A 201 -3.57 14.56 -20.54
C ILE A 201 -4.14 15.01 -21.89
N GLY A 202 -5.47 14.96 -22.05
CA GLY A 202 -6.14 15.72 -23.11
C GLY A 202 -5.88 15.31 -24.57
N GLY A 203 -5.44 14.08 -24.83
CA GLY A 203 -5.27 13.59 -26.21
C GLY A 203 -3.93 13.98 -26.88
N GLU A 204 -3.13 14.84 -26.26
CA GLU A 204 -1.78 15.15 -26.74
C GLU A 204 -0.70 14.39 -25.97
N LYS A 205 0.32 13.93 -26.71
CA LYS A 205 1.52 13.29 -26.18
C LYS A 205 2.41 14.38 -25.57
N ILE A 206 2.78 14.23 -24.31
CA ILE A 206 3.77 15.07 -23.61
C ILE A 206 5.03 14.27 -23.37
#